data_AF-A0A3M7EMF0-F1
#
_entry.id   AF-A0A3M7EMF0-F1
#
_cell.length_a   1.000
_cell.length_b   1.000
_cell.length_c   1.000
_cell.angle_alpha   90.00
_cell.angle_beta   90.00
_cell.angle_gamma   90.00
#
_symmetry.space_group_name_H-M   'P 1'
#
loop_
_entity.id
_entity.type
_entity.pdbx_description
1 polymer ?
#
loop_
_entity_poly.entity_id
_entity_poly.type
_entity_poly.pdbx_seq_one_letter_code
_entity_poly.pdbx_strand_id
1 'polypeptide(L)'
;MVFGLLTAVVAAPAIAGTTEGIRYGQKNNQREEHRGKKYNLTVTLARRSRYSQQFDGAQIILKDNKFYIDTRLDSAQDFWPVTANYLAYPGRKEVWRKAGYAGGEGFVTTINAHRFLNWVYVDRDSHEVKYGVRAEAEPHIVGPWDCTQVQRRLTFQGWEGFVAVQEEDDNELWALYFDCEDDGLTGKDRIGNRDRPMLEVEVWRREAKRDLDSAIEERAERLEEREARGLTVQ
;
A
#
# COMPACT_ATOMS: atom_id res chain seq x y z
N MET A 1 -36.56 41.18 30.80
CA MET A 1 -36.34 40.83 29.38
C MET A 1 -35.31 39.70 29.32
N VAL A 2 -35.79 38.46 29.40
CA VAL A 2 -34.99 37.21 29.52
C VAL A 2 -34.97 36.52 28.15
N PHE A 3 -34.49 37.22 27.13
CA PHE A 3 -34.48 36.72 25.75
C PHE A 3 -33.08 36.69 25.11
N GLY A 4 -32.04 37.14 25.81
CA GLY A 4 -30.68 37.22 25.27
C GLY A 4 -29.74 36.05 25.63
N LEU A 5 -30.13 35.16 26.55
CA LEU A 5 -29.28 34.06 27.04
C LEU A 5 -29.67 32.68 26.48
N LEU A 6 -30.86 32.53 25.88
CA LEU A 6 -31.32 31.26 25.31
C LEU A 6 -30.84 31.03 23.87
N THR A 7 -30.38 32.06 23.16
CA THR A 7 -29.88 31.93 21.78
C THR A 7 -28.42 31.47 21.70
N ALA A 8 -27.61 31.66 22.75
CA ALA A 8 -26.20 31.26 22.75
C ALA A 8 -26.00 29.74 22.87
N VAL A 9 -26.94 29.02 23.50
CA VAL A 9 -26.85 27.57 23.72
C VAL A 9 -27.18 26.75 22.46
N VAL A 10 -27.88 27.34 21.48
CA VAL A 10 -28.22 26.67 20.21
C VAL A 10 -27.09 26.77 19.17
N ALA A 11 -26.17 27.74 19.29
CA ALA A 11 -25.13 27.98 18.29
C ALA A 11 -23.90 27.06 18.43
N ALA A 12 -23.58 26.57 19.63
CA ALA A 12 -22.38 25.76 19.86
C ALA A 12 -22.40 24.38 19.16
N PRO A 13 -23.52 23.62 19.12
CA PRO A 13 -23.58 22.35 18.41
C PRO A 13 -23.51 22.50 16.88
N ALA A 14 -24.05 23.58 16.33
CA ALA A 14 -24.05 23.84 14.88
C ALA A 14 -22.64 24.14 14.34
N ILE A 15 -21.80 24.83 15.12
CA ILE A 15 -20.41 25.13 14.76
C ILE A 15 -19.51 23.89 14.97
N ALA A 16 -19.75 23.09 16.02
CA ALA A 16 -19.06 21.82 16.23
C ALA A 16 -19.36 20.82 15.08
N GLY A 17 -20.63 20.67 14.68
CA GLY A 17 -21.02 19.77 13.59
C GLY A 17 -20.45 20.14 12.22
N THR A 18 -20.26 21.43 11.94
CA THR A 18 -19.69 21.90 10.67
C THR A 18 -18.16 21.72 10.61
N THR A 19 -17.45 21.94 11.71
CA THR A 19 -15.98 21.74 11.75
C THR A 19 -15.58 20.26 11.74
N GLU A 20 -16.32 19.40 12.43
CA GLU A 20 -16.13 17.95 12.34
C GLU A 20 -16.53 17.40 10.97
N GLY A 21 -17.61 17.91 10.37
CA GLY A 21 -18.02 17.56 9.01
C GLY A 21 -16.98 17.95 7.95
N ILE A 22 -16.37 19.13 8.07
CA ILE A 22 -15.29 19.57 7.17
C ILE A 22 -14.02 18.75 7.40
N ARG A 23 -13.63 18.46 8.65
CA ARG A 23 -12.47 17.59 8.93
C ARG A 23 -12.70 16.16 8.44
N TYR A 24 -13.91 15.63 8.61
CA TYR A 24 -14.30 14.33 8.08
C TYR A 24 -14.28 14.34 6.54
N GLY A 25 -14.82 15.39 5.92
CA GLY A 25 -14.78 15.60 4.48
C GLY A 25 -13.35 15.70 3.93
N GLN A 26 -12.48 16.50 4.57
CA GLN A 26 -11.06 16.62 4.22
C GLN A 26 -10.31 15.31 4.42
N LYS A 27 -10.55 14.59 5.53
CA LYS A 27 -9.93 13.30 5.82
C LYS A 27 -10.37 12.23 4.81
N ASN A 28 -11.64 12.23 4.43
CA ASN A 28 -12.15 11.31 3.41
C ASN A 28 -11.61 11.68 2.02
N ASN A 29 -11.54 12.97 1.68
CA ASN A 29 -10.97 13.42 0.40
C ASN A 29 -9.48 13.07 0.29
N GLN A 30 -8.69 13.31 1.34
CA GLN A 30 -7.28 12.87 1.41
C GLN A 30 -7.14 11.35 1.34
N ARG A 31 -8.10 10.60 1.90
CA ARG A 31 -8.16 9.14 1.80
C ARG A 31 -8.49 8.70 0.37
N GLU A 32 -9.28 9.42 -0.40
CA GLU A 32 -9.51 9.07 -1.81
C GLU A 32 -8.34 9.51 -2.71
N GLU A 33 -7.79 10.70 -2.50
CA GLU A 33 -6.67 11.26 -3.27
C GLU A 33 -5.43 10.36 -3.25
N HIS A 34 -5.07 9.80 -2.08
CA HIS A 34 -3.89 8.95 -1.98
C HIS A 34 -4.13 7.52 -2.52
N ARG A 35 -5.36 7.09 -2.84
CA ARG A 35 -5.59 5.72 -3.33
C ARG A 35 -5.35 5.57 -4.84
N GLY A 36 -5.57 6.65 -5.59
CA GLY A 36 -5.32 6.69 -7.05
C GLY A 36 -3.85 6.90 -7.46
N LYS A 37 -2.98 7.32 -6.53
CA LYS A 37 -1.56 7.49 -6.80
C LYS A 37 -0.82 6.14 -6.79
N LYS A 38 0.26 6.08 -7.57
CA LYS A 38 1.19 4.96 -7.59
C LYS A 38 2.31 5.16 -6.56
N TYR A 39 2.66 4.09 -5.88
CA TYR A 39 3.67 4.08 -4.82
C TYR A 39 4.71 3.00 -5.08
N ASN A 40 5.95 3.37 -4.82
CA ASN A 40 6.99 2.39 -4.59
C ASN A 40 6.92 1.95 -3.12
N LEU A 41 7.36 0.72 -2.85
CA LEU A 41 7.43 0.21 -1.49
C LEU A 41 8.89 0.09 -1.06
N THR A 42 9.16 0.54 0.15
CA THR A 42 10.46 0.40 0.81
C THR A 42 10.26 -0.20 2.19
N VAL A 43 11.27 -0.84 2.76
CA VAL A 43 11.19 -1.40 4.11
C VAL A 43 12.12 -0.70 5.08
N THR A 44 11.82 -0.88 6.37
CA THR A 44 12.74 -0.66 7.49
C THR A 44 12.50 -1.78 8.50
N LEU A 45 13.50 -2.14 9.31
CA LEU A 45 13.26 -3.13 10.37
C LEU A 45 12.39 -2.53 11.49
N ALA A 46 11.43 -3.31 11.99
CA ALA A 46 10.65 -2.91 13.17
C ALA A 46 11.54 -2.82 14.42
N ARG A 47 12.57 -3.67 14.51
CA ARG A 47 13.57 -3.68 15.59
C ARG A 47 14.98 -3.57 15.03
N ARG A 48 15.80 -2.70 15.64
CA ARG A 48 17.21 -2.54 15.26
C ARG A 48 17.97 -3.86 15.45
N SER A 49 18.79 -4.22 14.47
CA SER A 49 19.63 -5.42 14.49
C SER A 49 20.88 -5.22 13.62
N ARG A 50 21.72 -6.26 13.50
CA ARG A 50 22.87 -6.25 12.58
C ARG A 50 22.48 -6.01 11.11
N TYR A 51 21.23 -6.31 10.76
CA TYR A 51 20.71 -6.14 9.40
C TYR A 51 20.16 -4.73 9.13
N SER A 52 20.06 -3.85 10.15
CA SER A 52 19.41 -2.54 9.99
C SER A 52 19.98 -1.69 8.87
N GLN A 53 21.30 -1.68 8.68
CA GLN A 53 21.93 -0.89 7.63
C GLN A 53 21.54 -1.35 6.22
N GLN A 54 21.29 -2.65 6.04
CA GLN A 54 20.93 -3.24 4.75
C GLN A 54 19.45 -3.05 4.44
N PHE A 55 18.59 -3.01 5.46
CA PHE A 55 17.14 -2.93 5.30
C PHE A 55 16.61 -1.49 5.30
N ASP A 56 17.29 -0.54 5.94
CA ASP A 56 16.80 0.83 6.07
C ASP A 56 16.67 1.50 4.69
N GLY A 57 15.44 1.58 4.17
CA GLY A 57 15.14 2.16 2.86
C GLY A 57 15.30 1.19 1.69
N ALA A 58 15.55 -0.10 1.95
CA ALA A 58 15.62 -1.14 0.93
C ALA A 58 14.31 -1.21 0.14
N GLN A 59 14.40 -1.40 -1.18
CA GLN A 59 13.24 -1.42 -2.06
C GLN A 59 12.60 -2.79 -2.11
N ILE A 60 11.28 -2.84 -2.34
CA ILE A 60 10.61 -4.10 -2.66
C ILE A 60 10.50 -4.21 -4.19
N ILE A 61 10.93 -5.34 -4.71
CA ILE A 61 10.93 -5.73 -6.11
C ILE A 61 10.01 -6.92 -6.36
N LEU A 62 9.63 -7.11 -7.62
CA LEU A 62 8.79 -8.22 -8.07
C LEU A 62 9.64 -9.25 -8.79
N LYS A 63 9.51 -10.52 -8.39
CA LYS A 63 10.19 -11.66 -9.01
C LYS A 63 9.38 -12.93 -8.78
N ASP A 64 9.22 -13.75 -9.82
CA ASP A 64 8.59 -15.09 -9.74
C ASP A 64 7.25 -15.12 -8.98
N ASN A 65 6.37 -14.16 -9.27
CA ASN A 65 5.05 -13.98 -8.64
C ASN A 65 5.07 -13.65 -7.12
N LYS A 66 6.24 -13.32 -6.56
CA LYS A 66 6.41 -12.90 -5.16
C LYS A 66 7.00 -11.49 -5.04
N PHE A 67 6.86 -10.93 -3.84
CA PHE A 67 7.51 -9.69 -3.43
C PHE A 67 8.81 -10.03 -2.71
N TYR A 68 9.91 -9.37 -3.10
CA TYR A 68 11.21 -9.54 -2.48
C TYR A 68 11.77 -8.18 -2.05
N ILE A 69 12.43 -8.13 -0.90
CA ILE A 69 13.20 -6.99 -0.44
C ILE A 69 14.60 -7.13 -1.00
N ASP A 70 15.03 -6.11 -1.74
CA ASP A 70 16.38 -6.06 -2.30
C ASP A 70 17.30 -5.30 -1.34
N THR A 71 18.18 -6.03 -0.65
CA THR A 71 19.15 -5.44 0.28
C THR A 71 20.48 -5.09 -0.38
N ARG A 72 20.60 -5.21 -1.70
CA ARG A 72 21.82 -4.91 -2.45
C ARG A 72 22.03 -3.40 -2.54
N LEU A 73 23.24 -2.95 -2.20
CA LEU A 73 23.60 -1.54 -2.20
C LEU A 73 23.77 -0.95 -3.62
N ASP A 74 23.97 -1.81 -4.63
CA ASP A 74 24.34 -1.40 -5.99
C ASP A 74 23.57 -2.21 -7.06
N SER A 75 22.28 -2.46 -6.82
CA SER A 75 21.44 -3.15 -7.80
C SER A 75 21.30 -2.30 -9.06
N ALA A 76 22.05 -2.63 -10.10
CA ALA A 76 21.62 -2.40 -11.48
C ALA A 76 20.22 -3.06 -11.65
N GLN A 77 19.34 -2.46 -12.44
CA GLN A 77 17.90 -2.75 -12.53
C GLN A 77 17.56 -4.14 -13.11
N ASP A 78 17.95 -5.23 -12.42
CA ASP A 78 17.64 -6.60 -12.86
C ASP A 78 16.17 -6.95 -12.64
N PHE A 79 15.53 -6.32 -11.64
CA PHE A 79 14.16 -6.60 -11.24
C PHE A 79 13.26 -5.37 -11.31
N TRP A 80 11.97 -5.62 -11.50
CA TRP A 80 10.97 -4.55 -11.56
C TRP A 80 10.62 -4.07 -10.15
N PRO A 81 10.84 -2.78 -9.81
CA PRO A 81 10.40 -2.24 -8.53
C PRO A 81 8.88 -2.29 -8.42
N VAL A 82 8.37 -2.59 -7.23
CA VAL A 82 6.94 -2.54 -6.97
C VAL A 82 6.43 -1.13 -7.30
N THR A 83 5.40 -1.07 -8.13
CA THR A 83 4.64 0.15 -8.39
C THR A 83 3.18 -0.16 -8.13
N ALA A 84 2.72 0.13 -6.92
CA ALA A 84 1.44 -0.30 -6.41
C ALA A 84 0.46 0.85 -6.16
N ASN A 85 -0.83 0.56 -6.30
CA ASN A 85 -1.92 1.47 -6.00
C ASN A 85 -3.15 0.70 -5.51
N TYR A 86 -4.16 1.41 -5.01
CA TYR A 86 -5.36 0.77 -4.51
C TYR A 86 -6.46 0.78 -5.57
N LEU A 87 -7.22 -0.31 -5.65
CA LEU A 87 -8.42 -0.43 -6.46
C LEU A 87 -9.49 -1.21 -5.71
N ALA A 88 -10.74 -0.99 -6.09
CA ALA A 88 -11.87 -1.75 -5.57
C ALA A 88 -11.77 -3.23 -5.97
N TYR A 89 -11.55 -4.13 -5.01
CA TYR A 89 -11.56 -5.57 -5.26
C TYR A 89 -12.99 -6.03 -5.60
N PRO A 90 -13.20 -6.68 -6.76
CA PRO A 90 -14.53 -7.11 -7.19
C PRO A 90 -15.23 -8.03 -6.17
N GLY A 91 -16.50 -7.75 -5.88
CA GLY A 91 -17.31 -8.59 -4.98
C GLY A 91 -17.02 -8.45 -3.47
N ARG A 92 -15.99 -7.69 -3.05
CA ARG A 92 -15.65 -7.51 -1.63
C ARG A 92 -16.10 -6.16 -1.04
N LYS A 93 -16.46 -5.20 -1.88
CA LYS A 93 -16.81 -3.82 -1.49
C LYS A 93 -17.82 -3.74 -0.34
N GLU A 94 -18.92 -4.50 -0.42
CA GLU A 94 -19.99 -4.42 0.59
C GLU A 94 -19.56 -4.99 1.95
N VAL A 95 -18.81 -6.09 1.93
CA VAL A 95 -18.31 -6.76 3.14
C VAL A 95 -17.33 -5.84 3.87
N TRP A 96 -16.38 -5.26 3.14
CA TRP A 96 -15.39 -4.37 3.70
C TRP A 96 -16.00 -3.04 4.15
N ARG A 97 -16.97 -2.48 3.42
CA ARG A 97 -17.72 -1.29 3.85
C ARG A 97 -18.31 -1.44 5.25
N LYS A 98 -18.90 -2.61 5.56
CA LYS A 98 -19.44 -2.91 6.89
C LYS A 98 -18.35 -2.99 7.98
N ALA A 99 -17.13 -3.35 7.61
CA ALA A 99 -15.96 -3.39 8.48
C ALA A 99 -15.19 -2.05 8.57
N GLY A 100 -15.74 -0.95 8.01
CA GLY A 100 -15.13 0.39 8.08
C GLY A 100 -14.22 0.75 6.89
N TYR A 101 -14.21 -0.09 5.87
CA TYR A 101 -13.32 -0.02 4.72
C TYR A 101 -14.10 0.53 3.50
N ALA A 102 -13.84 1.78 3.11
CA ALA A 102 -14.75 2.62 2.32
C ALA A 102 -14.77 2.32 0.80
N GLY A 103 -13.78 1.61 0.26
CA GLY A 103 -13.53 1.54 -1.19
C GLY A 103 -13.53 0.15 -1.82
N GLY A 104 -13.57 -0.92 -1.02
CA GLY A 104 -13.24 -2.24 -1.54
C GLY A 104 -11.72 -2.41 -1.63
N GLU A 105 -11.01 -2.12 -0.55
CA GLU A 105 -9.57 -2.08 -0.28
C GLU A 105 -8.69 -3.21 -0.87
N GLY A 106 -8.67 -3.33 -2.19
CA GLY A 106 -7.72 -4.16 -2.91
C GLY A 106 -6.45 -3.39 -3.21
N PHE A 107 -5.40 -4.13 -3.51
CA PHE A 107 -4.09 -3.60 -3.84
C PHE A 107 -3.61 -4.26 -5.12
N VAL A 108 -3.04 -3.45 -6.00
CA VAL A 108 -2.56 -3.92 -7.31
C VAL A 108 -1.15 -3.40 -7.55
N THR A 109 -0.41 -4.13 -8.36
CA THR A 109 0.93 -3.74 -8.82
C THR A 109 1.05 -3.90 -10.33
N THR A 110 1.90 -3.09 -10.95
CA THR A 110 2.37 -3.32 -12.32
C THR A 110 3.64 -4.16 -12.31
N ILE A 111 3.73 -5.14 -13.20
CA ILE A 111 4.84 -6.12 -13.24
C ILE A 111 5.89 -5.85 -14.33
N ASN A 112 5.63 -4.89 -15.23
CA ASN A 112 6.56 -4.46 -16.26
C ASN A 112 6.14 -3.10 -16.86
N ALA A 113 6.92 -2.60 -17.83
CA ALA A 113 6.70 -1.34 -18.53
C ALA A 113 5.34 -1.25 -19.26
N HIS A 114 4.77 -2.39 -19.67
CA HIS A 114 3.46 -2.47 -20.33
C HIS A 114 2.28 -2.36 -19.34
N ARG A 115 2.55 -2.12 -18.04
CA ARG A 115 1.55 -1.86 -16.99
C ARG A 115 0.49 -2.97 -16.85
N PHE A 116 0.88 -4.23 -16.99
CA PHE A 116 -0.03 -5.33 -16.65
C PHE A 116 -0.39 -5.30 -15.17
N LEU A 117 -1.69 -5.12 -14.91
CA LEU A 117 -2.25 -5.02 -13.58
C LEU A 117 -2.39 -6.41 -12.96
N ASN A 118 -1.76 -6.60 -11.80
CA ASN A 118 -1.88 -7.81 -10.99
C ASN A 118 -2.38 -7.47 -9.61
N TRP A 119 -3.24 -8.32 -9.05
CA TRP A 119 -3.72 -8.20 -7.68
C TRP A 119 -2.65 -8.69 -6.72
N VAL A 120 -2.43 -7.94 -5.66
CA VAL A 120 -1.56 -8.33 -4.55
C VAL A 120 -2.39 -9.07 -3.51
N TYR A 121 -1.90 -10.23 -3.09
CA TYR A 121 -2.57 -11.10 -2.13
C TYR A 121 -1.55 -11.77 -1.22
N VAL A 122 -2.02 -12.25 -0.07
CA VAL A 122 -1.26 -13.14 0.80
C VAL A 122 -1.72 -14.57 0.50
N ASP A 123 -0.78 -15.44 0.16
CA ASP A 123 -1.05 -16.86 -0.04
C ASP A 123 -1.57 -17.47 1.26
N ARG A 124 -2.78 -18.04 1.21
CA ARG A 124 -3.45 -18.61 2.39
C ARG A 124 -2.72 -19.77 3.05
N ASP A 125 -1.83 -20.45 2.33
CA ASP A 125 -1.16 -21.66 2.81
C ASP A 125 0.28 -21.32 3.23
N SER A 126 1.01 -20.59 2.39
CA SER A 126 2.43 -20.24 2.64
C SER A 126 2.63 -18.91 3.36
N HIS A 127 1.64 -18.02 3.35
CA HIS A 127 1.71 -16.64 3.86
C HIS A 127 2.68 -15.73 3.10
N GLU A 128 3.12 -16.16 1.93
CA GLU A 128 3.90 -15.33 1.00
C GLU A 128 3.06 -14.17 0.49
N VAL A 129 3.65 -12.97 0.41
CA VAL A 129 3.04 -11.85 -0.32
C VAL A 129 3.33 -12.01 -1.80
N LYS A 130 2.26 -12.17 -2.58
CA LYS A 130 2.30 -12.54 -4.00
C LYS A 130 1.50 -11.58 -4.85
N TYR A 131 1.74 -11.65 -6.15
CA TYR A 131 0.91 -11.00 -7.16
C TYR A 131 0.47 -11.99 -8.23
N GLY A 132 -0.66 -11.69 -8.87
CA GLY A 132 -1.16 -12.50 -9.98
C GLY A 132 -2.43 -11.93 -10.59
N VAL A 133 -2.94 -12.62 -11.61
CA VAL A 133 -4.24 -12.26 -12.18
C VAL A 133 -5.35 -12.53 -11.16
N ARG A 134 -6.54 -11.96 -11.38
CA ARG A 134 -7.65 -12.11 -10.42
C ARG A 134 -7.95 -13.58 -10.10
N ALA A 135 -7.96 -14.45 -11.11
CA ALA A 135 -8.26 -15.87 -10.94
C ALA A 135 -7.27 -16.59 -10.01
N GLU A 136 -6.00 -16.17 -10.01
CA GLU A 136 -4.97 -16.69 -9.11
C GLU A 136 -5.12 -16.10 -7.71
N ALA A 137 -5.47 -14.82 -7.59
CA ALA A 137 -5.60 -14.14 -6.29
C ALA A 137 -6.86 -14.53 -5.50
N GLU A 138 -7.99 -14.78 -6.19
CA GLU A 138 -9.31 -15.04 -5.60
C GLU A 138 -9.38 -16.19 -4.56
N PRO A 139 -8.67 -17.33 -4.71
CA PRO A 139 -8.65 -18.38 -3.69
C PRO A 139 -7.83 -18.04 -2.43
N HIS A 140 -7.05 -16.97 -2.43
CA HIS A 140 -6.17 -16.56 -1.33
C HIS A 140 -6.72 -15.33 -0.56
N ILE A 141 -5.89 -14.75 0.30
CA ILE A 141 -6.29 -13.63 1.15
C ILE A 141 -5.96 -12.32 0.44
N VAL A 142 -7.00 -11.65 -0.08
CA VAL A 142 -6.84 -10.49 -0.99
C VAL A 142 -6.89 -9.12 -0.30
N GLY A 143 -7.07 -9.08 1.01
CA GLY A 143 -7.19 -7.84 1.76
C GLY A 143 -8.06 -7.97 3.02
N PRO A 144 -8.49 -6.82 3.59
CA PRO A 144 -8.33 -5.47 3.04
C PRO A 144 -6.91 -4.91 3.18
N TRP A 145 -6.44 -4.21 2.15
CA TRP A 145 -5.19 -3.45 2.15
C TRP A 145 -5.45 -1.96 2.46
N ASP A 146 -4.70 -1.41 3.40
CA ASP A 146 -4.76 0.01 3.73
C ASP A 146 -3.39 0.56 4.13
N CYS A 147 -3.35 1.73 4.77
CA CYS A 147 -2.15 2.24 5.39
C CYS A 147 -2.43 2.98 6.71
N THR A 148 -1.41 3.12 7.54
CA THR A 148 -1.48 3.94 8.75
C THR A 148 -1.76 5.41 8.40
N GLN A 149 -2.58 6.09 9.21
CA GLN A 149 -3.04 7.44 8.89
C GLN A 149 -1.91 8.48 8.87
N VAL A 150 -0.91 8.32 9.73
CA VAL A 150 0.17 9.30 9.94
C VAL A 150 1.34 9.02 9.03
N GLN A 151 1.91 7.82 9.13
CA GLN A 151 3.17 7.47 8.48
C GLN A 151 2.98 6.81 7.11
N ARG A 152 1.73 6.48 6.72
CA ARG A 152 1.39 5.82 5.46
C ARG A 152 2.12 4.48 5.28
N ARG A 153 2.41 3.79 6.39
CA ARG A 153 2.94 2.43 6.37
C ARG A 153 1.84 1.47 5.93
N LEU A 154 2.16 0.52 5.09
CA LEU A 154 1.22 -0.43 4.51
C LEU A 154 0.67 -1.32 5.61
N THR A 155 -0.64 -1.59 5.56
CA THR A 155 -1.32 -2.51 6.49
C THR A 155 -2.12 -3.52 5.70
N PHE A 156 -2.19 -4.74 6.20
CA PHE A 156 -3.04 -5.80 5.68
C PHE A 156 -3.95 -6.31 6.80
N GLN A 157 -5.24 -6.43 6.51
CA GLN A 157 -6.28 -6.74 7.50
C GLN A 157 -6.25 -5.83 8.75
N GLY A 158 -5.79 -4.58 8.59
CA GLY A 158 -5.80 -3.57 9.65
C GLY A 158 -4.55 -3.52 10.54
N TRP A 159 -3.50 -4.30 10.26
CA TRP A 159 -2.26 -4.26 11.05
C TRP A 159 -1.00 -4.50 10.19
N GLU A 160 0.18 -4.43 10.83
CA GLU A 160 1.51 -4.36 10.17
C GLU A 160 2.36 -5.62 10.39
N GLY A 161 1.80 -6.81 10.15
CA GLY A 161 2.45 -8.12 10.37
C GLY A 161 3.41 -8.59 9.28
N PHE A 162 4.19 -7.70 8.67
CA PHE A 162 5.10 -8.08 7.58
C PHE A 162 6.41 -8.68 8.10
N VAL A 163 6.86 -9.76 7.46
CA VAL A 163 8.09 -10.46 7.82
C VAL A 163 8.96 -10.65 6.58
N ALA A 164 10.21 -10.24 6.66
CA ALA A 164 11.23 -10.55 5.67
C ALA A 164 11.83 -11.92 5.98
N VAL A 165 11.89 -12.80 4.99
CA VAL A 165 12.40 -14.16 5.15
C VAL A 165 13.49 -14.46 4.13
N GLN A 166 14.63 -14.96 4.61
CA GLN A 166 15.71 -15.44 3.75
C GLN A 166 15.46 -16.91 3.39
N GLU A 167 14.85 -17.17 2.22
CA GLU A 167 14.46 -18.52 1.79
C GLU A 167 15.68 -19.41 1.46
N GLU A 168 16.74 -18.79 0.96
CA GLU A 168 17.99 -19.40 0.50
C GLU A 168 19.18 -18.75 1.21
N ASP A 169 20.15 -19.58 1.63
CA ASP A 169 21.36 -19.09 2.28
C ASP A 169 22.17 -18.19 1.31
N ASP A 170 22.77 -17.14 1.86
CA ASP A 170 23.56 -16.13 1.11
C ASP A 170 22.82 -15.37 -0.01
N ASN A 171 21.49 -15.46 -0.07
CA ASN A 171 20.68 -14.65 -0.99
C ASN A 171 20.41 -13.26 -0.40
N GLU A 172 20.68 -12.21 -1.17
CA GLU A 172 20.45 -10.81 -0.82
C GLU A 172 19.00 -10.36 -1.12
N LEU A 173 18.18 -11.24 -1.69
CA LEU A 173 16.74 -11.04 -1.86
C LEU A 173 15.98 -11.77 -0.76
N TRP A 174 15.24 -11.00 0.04
CA TRP A 174 14.43 -11.54 1.14
C TRP A 174 12.97 -11.56 0.73
N ALA A 175 12.35 -12.73 0.71
CA ALA A 175 10.94 -12.86 0.38
C ALA A 175 10.07 -12.16 1.44
N LEU A 176 9.05 -11.43 1.00
CA LEU A 176 8.11 -10.76 1.87
C LEU A 176 6.95 -11.71 2.21
N TYR A 177 6.73 -11.93 3.49
CA TYR A 177 5.63 -12.71 4.04
C TYR A 177 4.73 -11.83 4.92
N PHE A 178 3.53 -12.32 5.22
CA PHE A 178 2.63 -11.70 6.19
C PHE A 178 2.16 -12.72 7.22
N ASP A 179 2.44 -12.44 8.49
CA ASP A 179 2.11 -13.35 9.59
C ASP A 179 0.64 -13.24 9.99
N CYS A 180 -0.27 -13.85 9.22
CA CYS A 180 -1.71 -13.69 9.44
C CYS A 180 -2.19 -14.06 10.85
N GLU A 181 -1.50 -14.98 11.54
CA GLU A 181 -1.90 -15.47 12.87
C GLU A 181 -1.04 -14.93 14.03
N ASP A 182 -0.03 -14.09 13.76
CA ASP A 182 0.93 -13.60 14.76
C ASP A 182 1.63 -14.76 15.51
N ASP A 183 1.97 -15.81 14.76
CA ASP A 183 2.57 -17.04 15.29
C ASP A 183 4.03 -17.25 14.86
N GLY A 184 4.63 -16.24 14.24
CA GLY A 184 5.97 -16.30 13.68
C GLY A 184 6.05 -17.12 12.40
N LEU A 185 4.97 -17.20 11.62
CA LEU A 185 4.82 -18.08 10.44
C LEU A 185 5.07 -19.55 10.79
N THR A 186 4.70 -19.97 11.99
CA THR A 186 4.89 -21.34 12.45
C THR A 186 3.69 -22.21 12.10
N GLY A 187 3.93 -23.50 11.86
CA GLY A 187 2.89 -24.43 11.47
C GLY A 187 3.42 -25.60 10.65
N LYS A 188 2.55 -26.56 10.35
CA LYS A 188 2.92 -27.71 9.55
C LYS A 188 3.36 -27.23 8.15
N ASP A 189 4.58 -27.58 7.76
CA ASP A 189 5.21 -27.24 6.48
C ASP A 189 5.50 -25.75 6.22
N ARG A 190 5.27 -24.86 7.21
CA ARG A 190 5.53 -23.42 7.11
C ARG A 190 7.00 -23.03 7.29
N ILE A 191 7.33 -21.83 6.81
CA ILE A 191 8.72 -21.34 6.75
C ILE A 191 9.33 -21.07 8.13
N GLY A 192 8.50 -20.70 9.12
CA GLY A 192 8.95 -20.48 10.51
C GLY A 192 9.52 -21.73 11.17
N ASN A 193 9.23 -22.93 10.64
CA ASN A 193 9.76 -24.20 11.15
C ASN A 193 11.09 -24.62 10.48
N ARG A 194 11.62 -23.84 9.52
CA ARG A 194 12.79 -24.25 8.69
C ARG A 194 14.13 -23.65 9.11
N ASP A 195 14.26 -23.13 10.34
CA ASP A 195 15.48 -22.48 10.86
C ASP A 195 16.09 -21.46 9.88
N ARG A 196 15.23 -20.58 9.33
CA ARG A 196 15.63 -19.52 8.41
C ARG A 196 15.66 -18.18 9.12
N PRO A 197 16.56 -17.26 8.74
CA PRO A 197 16.52 -15.89 9.23
C PRO A 197 15.20 -15.21 8.87
N MET A 198 14.54 -14.63 9.89
CA MET A 198 13.27 -13.93 9.75
C MET A 198 13.33 -12.61 10.52
N LEU A 199 12.88 -11.53 9.90
CA LEU A 199 12.94 -10.19 10.47
C LEU A 199 11.59 -9.49 10.29
N GLU A 200 11.01 -9.00 11.38
CA GLU A 200 9.82 -8.14 11.33
C GLU A 200 10.18 -6.81 10.64
N VAL A 201 9.37 -6.42 9.65
CA VAL A 201 9.62 -5.23 8.83
C VAL A 201 8.42 -4.31 8.77
N GLU A 202 8.68 -3.02 8.74
CA GLU A 202 7.70 -2.00 8.44
C GLU A 202 7.76 -1.67 6.95
N VAL A 203 6.63 -1.78 6.26
CA VAL A 203 6.56 -1.50 4.82
C VAL A 203 6.06 -0.07 4.61
N TRP A 204 6.90 0.78 4.02
CA TRP A 204 6.64 2.18 3.75
C TRP A 204 6.22 2.41 2.31
N ARG A 205 5.17 3.20 2.13
CA ARG A 205 4.81 3.74 0.81
C ARG A 205 5.62 4.99 0.53
N ARG A 206 6.35 4.99 -0.58
CA ARG A 206 7.03 6.16 -1.12
C ARG A 206 6.33 6.56 -2.41
N GLU A 207 5.98 7.82 -2.57
CA GLU A 207 5.46 8.29 -3.87
C GLU A 207 6.49 7.96 -4.94
N ALA A 208 6.05 7.27 -6.00
CA ALA A 208 6.93 6.98 -7.11
C ALA A 208 7.45 8.31 -7.66
N LYS A 209 8.78 8.43 -7.86
CA LYS A 209 9.34 9.58 -8.58
C LYS A 209 8.61 9.63 -9.93
N ARG A 210 8.08 10.81 -10.28
CA ARG A 210 7.39 11.02 -11.56
C ARG A 210 8.35 10.61 -12.66
N ASP A 211 8.02 9.56 -13.39
CA ASP A 211 8.80 9.15 -14.53
C ASP A 211 8.71 10.24 -15.60
N LEU A 212 9.80 10.52 -16.30
CA LEU A 212 9.86 11.57 -17.32
C LEU A 212 8.73 11.38 -18.34
N ASP A 213 8.45 10.14 -18.73
CA ASP A 213 7.38 9.78 -19.66
C ASP A 213 5.98 10.11 -19.11
N SER A 214 5.74 9.83 -17.82
CA SER A 214 4.47 10.19 -17.17
C SER A 214 4.28 11.70 -17.06
N ALA A 215 5.37 12.45 -16.88
CA ALA A 215 5.34 13.92 -16.86
C ALA A 215 5.16 14.50 -18.27
N ILE A 216 5.66 13.82 -19.30
CA ILE A 216 5.48 14.18 -20.71
C ILE A 216 4.04 13.91 -21.15
N GLU A 217 3.48 12.74 -20.85
CA GLU A 217 2.07 12.39 -21.15
C GLU A 217 1.11 13.38 -20.48
N GLU A 218 1.27 13.64 -19.18
CA GLU A 218 0.40 14.60 -18.48
C GLU A 218 0.56 16.04 -19.03
N ARG A 219 1.77 16.41 -19.46
CA ARG A 219 2.01 17.70 -20.13
C ARG A 219 1.30 17.75 -21.49
N ALA A 220 1.31 16.66 -22.25
CA ALA A 220 0.61 16.54 -23.52
C ALA A 220 -0.91 16.63 -23.32
N GLU A 221 -1.48 15.87 -22.37
CA GLU A 221 -2.91 15.93 -22.03
C GLU A 221 -3.33 17.34 -21.59
N ARG A 222 -2.53 18.02 -20.75
CA ARG A 222 -2.82 19.42 -20.35
C ARG A 222 -2.73 20.40 -21.51
N LEU A 223 -1.84 20.17 -22.49
CA LEU A 223 -1.75 21.01 -23.69
C LEU A 223 -2.99 20.80 -24.57
N GLU A 224 -3.40 19.55 -24.77
CA GLU A 224 -4.64 19.21 -25.50
C GLU A 224 -5.88 19.78 -24.80
N GLU A 225 -5.99 19.71 -23.47
CA GLU A 225 -7.09 20.34 -22.73
C GLU A 225 -7.10 21.86 -22.84
N ARG A 226 -5.92 22.51 -22.91
CA ARG A 226 -5.81 23.96 -23.09
C ARG A 226 -6.17 24.39 -24.51
N GLU A 227 -5.76 23.60 -25.51
CA GLU A 227 -6.15 23.79 -26.91
C GLU A 227 -7.65 23.58 -27.09
N ALA A 228 -8.23 22.53 -26.49
CA ALA A 228 -9.66 22.27 -26.50
C ALA A 228 -10.48 23.37 -25.79
N ARG A 229 -9.89 24.07 -24.80
CA ARG A 229 -10.47 25.25 -24.13
C ARG A 229 -10.19 26.56 -24.87
N GLY A 230 -9.59 26.53 -26.06
CA GLY A 230 -9.34 27.71 -26.89
C GLY A 230 -8.29 28.68 -26.31
N LEU A 231 -7.46 28.22 -25.37
CA LEU A 231 -6.39 29.02 -24.76
C LEU A 231 -5.06 28.69 -25.47
N THR A 232 -4.94 29.11 -26.73
CA THR A 232 -3.67 29.06 -27.45
C THR A 232 -2.71 30.08 -26.84
N VAL A 233 -1.53 29.62 -26.40
CA VAL A 233 -0.44 30.50 -25.97
C VAL A 233 0.23 31.02 -27.25
N GLN A 234 0.24 32.34 -27.44
CA GLN A 234 1.09 33.01 -28.43
C GLN A 234 2.57 32.89 -28.06
#